data_AF-A0AAU4XA13-F1
#
_entry.id   AF-A0AAU4XA13-F1
#
_cell.length_a   1.000
_cell.length_b   1.000
_cell.length_c   1.000
_cell.angle_alpha   90.00
_cell.angle_beta   90.00
_cell.angle_gamma   90.00
#
_symmetry.space_group_name_H-M   'P 1'
#
loop_
_entity.id
_entity.type
_entity.pdbx_description
1 polymer ?
#
loop_
_entity_poly.entity_id
_entity_poly.type
_entity_poly.pdbx_seq_one_letter_code
_entity_poly.pdbx_strand_id
1 'polypeptide(L)'
;MTQPTSLPRALPAGAPAAAGMRFYLTTHKRHWLRLTNVPLFLKSEHFDRAVKWDVAQGPYAVDSGGFMELKSKGTWTRPPRQYVDDLRRIWEHVGPYDWAAPQDCMCEDAIINGGWFGGQHFVGTHLSVAEHQRRTVANFLELRSLAPDLRIAPVIQGDNVPAYERCVELYEDAGVDLRAEPVVGLGSVCRLQSTREGAAIVTAMAAHGFKLHGFGFKILGLERVGHLLASADSAAWSSHARRRPALPGHTHKNCANCIDYALKWRERVIRAIPTHQQMLLTDRSAA
;
A
#
# COMPACT_ATOMS: atom_id res chain seq x y z
N MET A 1 -21.46 6.27 -31.88
CA MET A 1 -21.35 7.17 -30.72
C MET A 1 -22.11 6.54 -29.57
N THR A 2 -21.45 5.69 -28.79
CA THR A 2 -22.02 5.07 -27.59
C THR A 2 -21.81 6.01 -26.41
N GLN A 3 -22.89 6.44 -25.77
CA GLN A 3 -22.84 7.32 -24.60
C GLN A 3 -22.08 6.66 -23.44
N PRO A 4 -21.31 7.42 -22.64
CA PRO A 4 -20.72 6.90 -21.42
C PRO A 4 -21.83 6.61 -20.41
N THR A 5 -21.89 5.35 -19.96
CA THR A 5 -22.76 4.91 -18.87
C THR A 5 -22.42 5.71 -17.62
N SER A 6 -23.34 6.56 -17.17
CA SER A 6 -23.22 7.27 -15.90
C SER A 6 -23.17 6.26 -14.76
N LEU A 7 -22.04 6.15 -14.07
CA LEU A 7 -21.92 5.38 -12.84
C LEU A 7 -22.92 5.94 -11.81
N PRO A 8 -23.77 5.11 -11.19
CA PRO A 8 -24.83 5.60 -10.34
C PRO A 8 -24.27 6.04 -8.97
N ARG A 9 -24.56 7.29 -8.60
CA ARG A 9 -24.62 7.86 -7.24
C ARG A 9 -23.32 7.80 -6.42
N ALA A 10 -23.04 8.88 -5.68
CA ALA A 10 -21.88 8.99 -4.78
C ALA A 10 -21.71 7.71 -3.95
N LEU A 11 -20.55 7.08 -4.12
CA LEU A 11 -20.23 5.77 -3.57
C LEU A 11 -20.16 5.87 -2.04
N PRO A 12 -20.80 4.96 -1.28
CA PRO A 12 -20.72 4.97 0.18
C PRO A 12 -19.26 4.85 0.60
N ALA A 13 -18.82 5.70 1.54
CA ALA A 13 -17.46 5.64 2.09
C ALA A 13 -17.11 4.19 2.46
N GLY A 14 -15.89 3.75 2.09
CA GLY A 14 -15.40 2.43 2.50
C GLY A 14 -15.58 2.26 4.00
N ALA A 15 -16.13 1.12 4.42
CA ALA A 15 -16.53 0.91 5.81
C ALA A 15 -15.33 1.19 6.73
N PRO A 16 -15.45 2.09 7.72
CA PRO A 16 -14.37 2.35 8.67
C PRO A 16 -13.99 1.04 9.36
N ALA A 17 -12.69 0.86 9.61
CA ALA A 17 -12.24 -0.27 10.41
C ALA A 17 -12.88 -0.18 11.80
N ALA A 18 -13.61 -1.22 12.22
CA ALA A 18 -14.01 -1.38 13.61
C ALA A 18 -12.74 -1.37 14.48
N ALA A 19 -12.71 -0.50 15.49
CA ALA A 19 -11.63 -0.28 16.48
C ALA A 19 -10.36 -1.16 16.28
N GLY A 20 -9.48 -0.73 15.38
CA GLY A 20 -8.21 -1.42 15.09
C GLY A 20 -7.67 -1.12 13.69
N MET A 21 -6.36 -1.26 13.52
CA MET A 21 -5.68 -1.10 12.22
C MET A 21 -6.17 -2.18 11.23
N ARG A 22 -6.59 -1.78 10.02
CA ARG A 22 -6.96 -2.73 8.95
C ARG A 22 -5.72 -3.36 8.31
N PHE A 23 -5.58 -4.67 8.43
CA PHE A 23 -4.49 -5.40 7.77
C PHE A 23 -4.95 -6.09 6.49
N TYR A 24 -4.39 -5.70 5.35
CA TYR A 24 -4.61 -6.32 4.05
C TYR A 24 -3.59 -7.43 3.78
N LEU A 25 -4.07 -8.60 3.39
CA LEU A 25 -3.21 -9.71 2.97
C LEU A 25 -2.82 -9.55 1.51
N THR A 26 -1.56 -9.23 1.26
CA THR A 26 -1.08 -8.99 -0.10
C THR A 26 -0.91 -10.30 -0.85
N THR A 27 -1.50 -10.41 -2.03
CA THR A 27 -1.44 -11.64 -2.83
C THR A 27 -1.42 -11.35 -4.33
N HIS A 28 -0.82 -12.28 -5.08
CA HIS A 28 -0.89 -12.31 -6.55
C HIS A 28 -1.98 -13.26 -7.06
N LYS A 29 -2.68 -13.96 -6.16
CA LYS A 29 -3.74 -14.92 -6.51
C LYS A 29 -5.08 -14.20 -6.61
N ARG A 30 -5.40 -13.69 -7.79
CA ARG A 30 -6.69 -12.99 -8.06
C ARG A 30 -7.92 -13.76 -7.59
N HIS A 31 -7.95 -15.08 -7.84
CA HIS A 31 -9.08 -15.92 -7.44
C HIS A 31 -9.30 -16.03 -5.94
N TRP A 32 -8.40 -15.52 -5.09
CA TRP A 32 -8.67 -15.45 -3.64
C TRP A 32 -9.77 -14.44 -3.30
N LEU A 33 -10.04 -13.47 -4.18
CA LEU A 33 -11.15 -12.53 -4.06
C LEU A 33 -12.50 -13.24 -3.87
N ARG A 34 -12.71 -14.39 -4.52
CA ARG A 34 -13.91 -15.22 -4.38
C ARG A 34 -13.85 -16.29 -3.29
N LEU A 35 -12.75 -16.38 -2.54
CA LEU A 35 -12.52 -17.45 -1.57
C LEU A 35 -12.52 -16.96 -0.11
N THR A 36 -12.42 -15.65 0.11
CA THR A 36 -12.35 -15.09 1.46
C THR A 36 -12.93 -13.69 1.50
N ASN A 37 -13.48 -13.34 2.66
CA ASN A 37 -13.90 -11.99 3.01
C ASN A 37 -12.82 -11.19 3.74
N VAL A 38 -11.63 -11.78 3.94
CA VAL A 38 -10.47 -11.11 4.54
C VAL A 38 -9.98 -9.98 3.63
N PRO A 39 -9.65 -8.79 4.17
CA PRO A 39 -9.06 -7.71 3.38
C PRO A 39 -7.85 -8.16 2.57
N LEU A 40 -7.87 -7.96 1.25
CA LEU A 40 -6.76 -8.31 0.34
C LEU A 40 -6.09 -7.07 -0.26
N PHE A 41 -4.81 -7.18 -0.57
CA PHE A 41 -4.09 -6.17 -1.36
C PHE A 41 -3.56 -6.81 -2.63
N LEU A 42 -3.96 -6.31 -3.80
CA LEU A 42 -3.59 -6.88 -5.09
C LEU A 42 -3.04 -5.82 -6.00
N LYS A 43 -2.04 -6.17 -6.80
CA LYS A 43 -1.53 -5.27 -7.83
C LYS A 43 -2.42 -5.25 -9.06
N SER A 44 -2.59 -4.09 -9.66
CA SER A 44 -3.30 -3.87 -10.92
C SER A 44 -2.75 -4.77 -12.03
N GLU A 45 -1.42 -4.91 -12.13
CA GLU A 45 -0.73 -5.73 -13.14
C GLU A 45 -1.18 -7.20 -13.16
N HIS A 46 -1.67 -7.72 -12.03
CA HIS A 46 -2.18 -9.09 -12.00
C HIS A 46 -3.45 -9.26 -12.84
N PHE A 47 -4.17 -8.18 -13.13
CA PHE A 47 -5.43 -8.15 -13.87
C PHE A 47 -5.27 -7.83 -15.36
N ASP A 48 -4.11 -7.35 -15.82
CA ASP A 48 -3.89 -6.94 -17.22
C ASP A 48 -4.30 -8.00 -18.25
N ARG A 49 -4.05 -9.28 -17.93
CA ARG A 49 -4.36 -10.44 -18.78
C ARG A 49 -5.54 -11.27 -18.27
N ALA A 50 -6.40 -10.70 -17.43
CA ALA A 50 -7.55 -11.39 -16.88
C ALA A 50 -8.59 -11.69 -17.97
N VAL A 51 -8.72 -12.98 -18.33
CA VAL A 51 -9.86 -13.48 -19.11
C VAL A 51 -11.04 -13.82 -18.20
N LYS A 52 -10.73 -14.33 -17.00
CA LYS A 52 -11.70 -14.59 -15.94
C LYS A 52 -11.57 -13.56 -14.83
N TRP A 53 -12.72 -13.07 -14.38
CA TRP A 53 -12.89 -12.14 -13.28
C TRP A 53 -13.60 -12.84 -12.12
N ASP A 54 -13.04 -12.71 -10.92
CA ASP A 54 -13.60 -13.25 -9.69
C ASP A 54 -14.12 -12.06 -8.87
N VAL A 55 -15.42 -12.01 -8.61
CA VAL A 55 -16.05 -10.95 -7.79
C VAL A 55 -15.55 -11.06 -6.36
N ALA A 56 -15.23 -9.91 -5.75
CA ALA A 56 -14.75 -9.84 -4.38
C ALA A 56 -15.85 -10.20 -3.37
N GLN A 57 -15.55 -11.11 -2.44
CA GLN A 57 -16.40 -11.43 -1.29
C GLN A 57 -16.17 -10.51 -0.08
N GLY A 58 -15.07 -9.77 -0.07
CA GLY A 58 -14.70 -8.87 1.00
C GLY A 58 -13.87 -7.69 0.53
N PRO A 59 -13.39 -6.85 1.46
CA PRO A 59 -12.68 -5.64 1.10
C PRO A 59 -11.37 -5.95 0.39
N TYR A 60 -10.98 -5.08 -0.53
CA TYR A 60 -9.65 -5.15 -1.12
C TYR A 60 -9.20 -3.76 -1.56
N ALA A 61 -7.89 -3.56 -1.61
CA ALA A 61 -7.29 -2.37 -2.18
C ALA A 61 -6.28 -2.75 -3.27
N VAL A 62 -5.97 -1.78 -4.13
CA VAL A 62 -5.19 -2.01 -5.34
C VAL A 62 -3.85 -1.27 -5.29
N ASP A 63 -2.77 -2.00 -5.54
CA ASP A 63 -1.43 -1.45 -5.73
C ASP A 63 -1.19 -1.14 -7.22
N SER A 64 -0.45 -0.06 -7.52
CA SER A 64 -0.15 0.32 -8.90
C SER A 64 0.91 -0.55 -9.56
N GLY A 65 1.69 -1.32 -8.78
CA GLY A 65 2.82 -2.11 -9.25
C GLY A 65 4.14 -1.34 -9.29
N GLY A 66 4.19 -0.09 -8.79
CA GLY A 66 5.31 0.84 -8.98
C GLY A 66 6.67 0.30 -8.55
N PHE A 67 6.73 -0.43 -7.44
CA PHE A 67 7.98 -1.05 -6.98
C PHE A 67 8.63 -1.93 -8.05
N MET A 68 7.84 -2.78 -8.71
CA MET A 68 8.40 -3.69 -9.72
C MET A 68 8.74 -2.95 -11.01
N GLU A 69 7.91 -2.00 -11.42
CA GLU A 69 8.11 -1.24 -12.64
C GLU A 69 9.38 -0.37 -12.56
N LEU A 70 9.54 0.41 -11.49
CA LEU A 70 10.72 1.25 -11.27
C LEU A 70 11.98 0.43 -11.02
N LYS A 71 11.90 -0.67 -10.25
CA LYS A 71 13.04 -1.57 -10.08
C LYS A 71 13.55 -2.12 -11.42
N SER A 72 12.63 -2.61 -12.26
CA SER A 72 12.98 -3.32 -13.50
C SER A 72 13.27 -2.42 -14.68
N LYS A 73 12.76 -1.19 -14.70
CA LYS A 73 12.83 -0.29 -15.86
C LYS A 73 13.42 1.09 -15.56
N GLY A 74 13.55 1.47 -14.28
CA GLY A 74 14.00 2.81 -13.88
C GLY A 74 13.00 3.94 -14.21
N THR A 75 11.82 3.61 -14.75
CA THR A 75 10.79 4.58 -15.12
C THR A 75 9.43 3.91 -15.20
N TRP A 76 8.38 4.71 -14.98
CA TRP A 76 7.02 4.34 -15.35
C TRP A 76 6.91 4.23 -16.88
N THR A 77 6.30 3.15 -17.35
CA THR A 77 6.00 2.89 -18.76
C THR A 77 4.51 2.73 -19.03
N ARG A 78 3.71 2.36 -18.02
CA ARG A 78 2.24 2.41 -18.07
C ARG A 78 1.77 3.86 -17.99
N PRO A 79 1.09 4.42 -19.00
CA PRO A 79 0.57 5.79 -18.94
C PRO A 79 -0.59 5.92 -17.92
N PRO A 80 -0.79 7.11 -17.32
CA PRO A 80 -1.88 7.35 -16.36
C PRO A 80 -3.27 6.99 -16.87
N ARG A 81 -3.58 7.29 -18.13
CA ARG A 81 -4.86 6.91 -18.76
C ARG A 81 -5.05 5.39 -18.80
N GLN A 82 -4.01 4.64 -19.17
CA GLN A 82 -4.08 3.18 -19.18
C GLN A 82 -4.30 2.65 -17.76
N TYR A 83 -3.60 3.21 -16.76
CA TYR A 83 -3.80 2.80 -15.37
C TYR A 83 -5.24 3.07 -14.88
N VAL A 84 -5.82 4.23 -15.22
CA VAL A 84 -7.22 4.54 -14.95
C VAL A 84 -8.16 3.53 -15.60
N ASP A 85 -7.96 3.19 -16.88
CA ASP A 85 -8.77 2.20 -17.58
C ASP A 85 -8.69 0.82 -16.90
N ASP A 86 -7.50 0.41 -16.45
CA ASP A 86 -7.30 -0.82 -15.70
C ASP A 86 -8.07 -0.80 -14.37
N LEU A 87 -8.01 0.32 -13.63
CA LEU A 87 -8.77 0.49 -12.37
C LEU A 87 -10.28 0.44 -12.60
N ARG A 88 -10.79 1.07 -13.67
CA ARG A 88 -12.22 1.00 -14.05
C ARG A 88 -12.63 -0.43 -14.36
N ARG A 89 -11.83 -1.16 -15.13
CA ARG A 89 -12.12 -2.58 -15.44
C ARG A 89 -12.12 -3.45 -14.19
N ILE A 90 -11.17 -3.25 -13.28
CA ILE A 90 -11.14 -3.92 -11.98
C ILE A 90 -12.43 -3.60 -11.22
N TRP A 91 -12.81 -2.32 -11.13
CA TRP A 91 -14.02 -1.89 -10.44
C TRP A 91 -15.28 -2.56 -10.99
N GLU A 92 -15.45 -2.53 -12.32
CA GLU A 92 -16.62 -3.07 -13.01
C GLU A 92 -16.76 -4.59 -12.85
N HIS A 93 -15.65 -5.33 -12.89
CA HIS A 93 -15.69 -6.80 -12.97
C HIS A 93 -15.46 -7.49 -11.62
N VAL A 94 -14.69 -6.87 -10.72
CA VAL A 94 -14.38 -7.41 -9.39
C VAL A 94 -15.30 -6.82 -8.32
N GLY A 95 -15.75 -5.59 -8.51
CA GLY A 95 -16.53 -4.81 -7.55
C GLY A 95 -15.78 -3.56 -7.06
N PRO A 96 -16.36 -2.79 -6.14
CA PRO A 96 -15.71 -1.61 -5.58
C PRO A 96 -14.52 -2.01 -4.69
N TYR A 97 -13.34 -1.42 -4.93
CA TYR A 97 -12.22 -1.49 -3.99
C TYR A 97 -12.31 -0.41 -2.90
N ASP A 98 -11.62 -0.61 -1.78
CA ASP A 98 -11.50 0.38 -0.71
C ASP A 98 -10.77 1.63 -1.20
N TRP A 99 -9.63 1.44 -1.87
CA TRP A 99 -8.83 2.49 -2.53
C TRP A 99 -7.79 1.84 -3.47
N ALA A 100 -7.19 2.66 -4.34
CA ALA A 100 -6.06 2.30 -5.19
C ALA A 100 -4.88 3.27 -4.95
N ALA A 101 -3.65 2.74 -4.93
CA ALA A 101 -2.44 3.55 -4.90
C ALA A 101 -2.26 4.30 -6.24
N PRO A 102 -1.62 5.48 -6.25
CA PRO A 102 -1.24 6.16 -7.47
C PRO A 102 0.01 5.49 -8.09
N GLN A 103 0.48 5.99 -9.23
CA GLN A 103 1.76 5.57 -9.81
C GLN A 103 2.89 6.41 -9.19
N ASP A 104 3.12 6.21 -7.89
CA ASP A 104 4.13 6.91 -7.09
C ASP A 104 5.57 6.46 -7.41
N CYS A 105 6.54 7.26 -6.97
CA CYS A 105 7.95 6.99 -7.11
C CYS A 105 8.61 6.82 -5.73
N MET A 106 9.04 5.59 -5.41
CA MET A 106 9.70 5.31 -4.13
C MET A 106 11.11 5.93 -4.08
N CYS A 107 11.37 6.66 -3.01
CA CYS A 107 12.63 7.33 -2.68
C CYS A 107 13.70 6.42 -2.06
N GLU A 108 13.55 5.09 -2.18
CA GLU A 108 14.50 4.14 -1.63
C GLU A 108 15.82 4.20 -2.42
N ASP A 109 16.96 4.14 -1.72
CA ASP A 109 18.30 4.18 -2.32
C ASP A 109 18.46 3.18 -3.48
N ALA A 110 17.94 1.96 -3.33
CA ALA A 110 17.96 0.95 -4.38
C ALA A 110 17.15 1.32 -5.63
N ILE A 111 16.02 2.03 -5.48
CA ILE A 111 15.20 2.50 -6.61
C ILE A 111 15.87 3.71 -7.28
N ILE A 112 16.45 4.63 -6.49
CA ILE A 112 17.11 5.82 -7.03
C ILE A 112 18.44 5.48 -7.69
N ASN A 113 19.36 4.89 -6.95
CA ASN A 113 20.74 4.71 -7.38
C ASN A 113 20.97 3.45 -8.19
N GLY A 114 20.09 2.45 -8.07
CA GLY A 114 20.23 1.18 -8.79
C GLY A 114 21.41 0.33 -8.27
N GLY A 115 21.62 -0.82 -8.89
CA GLY A 115 22.64 -1.80 -8.49
C GLY A 115 22.07 -3.04 -7.82
N TRP A 116 22.92 -3.75 -7.06
CA TRP A 116 22.57 -5.04 -6.45
C TRP A 116 22.22 -4.90 -4.98
N PHE A 117 20.95 -5.15 -4.63
CA PHE A 117 20.47 -5.12 -3.25
C PHE A 117 19.80 -6.45 -2.89
N GLY A 118 20.35 -7.13 -1.89
CA GLY A 118 19.78 -8.40 -1.41
C GLY A 118 19.63 -9.46 -2.49
N GLY A 119 20.60 -9.55 -3.41
CA GLY A 119 20.59 -10.50 -4.53
C GLY A 119 19.64 -10.15 -5.67
N GLN A 120 19.11 -8.93 -5.72
CA GLN A 120 18.25 -8.44 -6.79
C GLN A 120 18.86 -7.22 -7.45
N HIS A 121 18.78 -7.17 -8.77
CA HIS A 121 19.22 -6.02 -9.56
C HIS A 121 18.13 -4.96 -9.66
N PHE A 122 18.53 -3.69 -9.56
CA PHE A 122 17.72 -2.49 -9.71
C PHE A 122 18.34 -1.63 -10.81
N VAL A 123 17.52 -1.15 -11.75
CA VAL A 123 18.01 -0.29 -12.85
C VAL A 123 18.50 1.05 -12.33
N GLY A 124 17.83 1.62 -11.32
CA GLY A 124 18.07 2.98 -10.89
C GLY A 124 17.28 3.97 -11.74
N THR A 125 16.53 4.86 -11.09
CA THR A 125 15.87 5.98 -11.78
C THR A 125 16.86 7.13 -12.01
N HIS A 126 17.90 7.22 -11.17
CA HIS A 126 18.89 8.30 -11.12
C HIS A 126 18.28 9.70 -10.94
N LEU A 127 17.11 9.76 -10.31
CA LEU A 127 16.43 11.02 -9.96
C LEU A 127 16.60 11.31 -8.47
N SER A 128 16.49 12.59 -8.09
CA SER A 128 16.52 12.96 -6.68
C SER A 128 15.21 12.57 -5.96
N VAL A 129 15.28 12.48 -4.63
CA VAL A 129 14.10 12.35 -3.76
C VAL A 129 13.07 13.43 -4.07
N ALA A 130 13.50 14.68 -4.24
CA ALA A 130 12.61 15.80 -4.57
C ALA A 130 11.88 15.60 -5.91
N GLU A 131 12.56 15.04 -6.91
CA GLU A 131 11.94 14.75 -8.21
C GLU A 131 10.94 13.59 -8.12
N HIS A 132 11.25 12.55 -7.33
CA HIS A 132 10.28 11.48 -7.04
C HIS A 132 9.02 12.00 -6.35
N GLN A 133 9.18 12.91 -5.39
CA GLN A 133 8.05 13.55 -4.70
C GLN A 133 7.18 14.36 -5.68
N ARG A 134 7.79 15.23 -6.50
CA ARG A 134 7.05 16.00 -7.51
C ARG A 134 6.28 15.10 -8.49
N ARG A 135 6.91 14.04 -8.98
CA ARG A 135 6.26 13.08 -9.89
C ARG A 135 5.11 12.33 -9.21
N THR A 136 5.28 11.96 -7.95
CA THR A 136 4.24 11.29 -7.17
C THR A 136 3.01 12.19 -6.99
N VAL A 137 3.22 13.45 -6.56
CA VAL A 137 2.14 14.42 -6.37
C VAL A 137 1.47 14.75 -7.71
N ALA A 138 2.25 15.04 -8.75
CA ALA A 138 1.72 15.34 -10.08
C ALA A 138 0.89 14.17 -10.64
N ASN A 139 1.38 12.93 -10.48
CA ASN A 139 0.64 11.74 -10.91
C ASN A 139 -0.68 11.58 -10.15
N PHE A 140 -0.68 11.75 -8.83
CA PHE A 140 -1.91 11.71 -8.04
C PHE A 140 -2.95 12.72 -8.54
N LEU A 141 -2.54 13.96 -8.79
CA LEU A 141 -3.42 15.03 -9.29
C LEU A 141 -3.96 14.69 -10.69
N GLU A 142 -3.10 14.20 -11.60
CA GLU A 142 -3.50 13.77 -12.93
C GLU A 142 -4.52 12.63 -12.86
N LEU A 143 -4.26 11.61 -12.05
CA LEU A 143 -5.17 10.46 -11.89
C LEU A 143 -6.53 10.87 -11.34
N ARG A 144 -6.58 11.75 -10.33
CA ARG A 144 -7.86 12.27 -9.79
C ARG A 144 -8.58 13.19 -10.76
N SER A 145 -7.86 13.89 -11.63
CA SER A 145 -8.45 14.68 -12.72
C SER A 145 -9.06 13.76 -13.79
N LEU A 146 -8.37 12.68 -14.17
CA LEU A 146 -8.84 11.70 -15.16
C LEU A 146 -9.99 10.83 -14.64
N ALA A 147 -10.04 10.55 -13.34
CA ALA A 147 -11.00 9.64 -12.73
C ALA A 147 -11.45 10.12 -11.34
N PRO A 148 -12.18 11.25 -11.24
CA PRO A 148 -12.63 11.81 -9.97
C PRO A 148 -13.62 10.90 -9.21
N ASP A 149 -14.23 9.95 -9.92
CA ASP A 149 -15.15 8.96 -9.39
C ASP A 149 -14.44 7.72 -8.78
N LEU A 150 -13.16 7.52 -9.08
CA LEU A 150 -12.37 6.42 -8.52
C LEU A 150 -11.68 6.81 -7.21
N ARG A 151 -11.54 5.83 -6.32
CA ARG A 151 -10.92 6.02 -4.99
C ARG A 151 -9.41 5.92 -5.07
N ILE A 152 -8.74 6.97 -5.51
CA ILE A 152 -7.28 7.01 -5.61
C ILE A 152 -6.72 7.74 -4.39
N ALA A 153 -5.92 7.05 -3.58
CA ALA A 153 -5.33 7.61 -2.36
C ALA A 153 -4.03 8.35 -2.68
N PRO A 154 -3.70 9.46 -1.97
CA PRO A 154 -2.37 10.06 -2.06
C PRO A 154 -1.33 9.17 -1.38
N VAL A 155 -0.07 9.32 -1.79
CA VAL A 155 1.09 8.69 -1.15
C VAL A 155 2.13 9.75 -0.85
N ILE A 156 2.57 9.82 0.41
CA ILE A 156 3.68 10.66 0.85
C ILE A 156 4.97 9.85 0.67
N GLN A 157 5.98 10.48 0.06
CA GLN A 157 7.27 9.86 -0.25
C GLN A 157 8.42 10.59 0.45
N GLY A 158 9.48 9.86 0.79
CA GLY A 158 10.68 10.42 1.42
C GLY A 158 11.62 9.34 1.97
N ASP A 159 12.81 9.75 2.38
CA ASP A 159 13.85 8.90 2.96
C ASP A 159 14.15 9.21 4.44
N ASN A 160 13.77 10.41 4.92
CA ASN A 160 13.87 10.87 6.32
C ASN A 160 12.71 11.82 6.66
N VAL A 161 12.47 12.10 7.94
CA VAL A 161 11.37 12.96 8.39
C VAL A 161 11.28 14.29 7.62
N PRO A 162 12.36 15.11 7.49
CA PRO A 162 12.30 16.33 6.68
C PRO A 162 11.88 16.13 5.22
N ALA A 163 12.25 15.00 4.59
CA ALA A 163 11.79 14.68 3.25
C ALA A 163 10.28 14.42 3.21
N TYR A 164 9.72 13.69 4.18
CA TYR A 164 8.27 13.48 4.25
C TYR A 164 7.53 14.80 4.46
N GLU A 165 8.01 15.68 5.35
CA GLU A 165 7.40 17.01 5.56
C GLU A 165 7.38 17.83 4.26
N ARG A 166 8.48 17.86 3.50
CA ARG A 166 8.50 18.50 2.17
C ARG A 166 7.48 17.90 1.19
N CYS A 167 7.25 16.60 1.26
CA CYS A 167 6.24 15.96 0.41
C CYS A 167 4.82 16.33 0.85
N VAL A 168 4.58 16.51 2.16
CA VAL A 168 3.31 17.04 2.69
C VAL A 168 3.09 18.46 2.17
N GLU A 169 4.11 19.33 2.27
CA GLU A 169 4.06 20.71 1.74
C GLU A 169 3.69 20.72 0.24
N LEU A 170 4.24 19.80 -0.58
CA LEU A 170 3.88 19.70 -2.00
C LEU A 170 2.40 19.35 -2.24
N TYR A 171 1.78 18.55 -1.37
CA TYR A 171 0.34 18.28 -1.45
C TYR A 171 -0.48 19.51 -0.99
N GLU A 172 -0.04 20.17 0.08
CA GLU A 172 -0.70 21.38 0.61
C GLU A 172 -0.66 22.53 -0.41
N ASP A 173 0.48 22.76 -1.05
CA ASP A 173 0.66 23.75 -2.13
C ASP A 173 -0.22 23.44 -3.35
N ALA A 174 -0.50 22.16 -3.60
CA ALA A 174 -1.42 21.71 -4.63
C ALA A 174 -2.91 21.79 -4.21
N GLY A 175 -3.20 22.27 -3.00
CA GLY A 175 -4.55 22.40 -2.45
C GLY A 175 -5.16 21.08 -1.96
N VAL A 176 -4.34 20.07 -1.66
CA VAL A 176 -4.78 18.76 -1.19
C VAL A 176 -4.71 18.69 0.33
N ASP A 177 -5.86 18.60 1.00
CA ASP A 177 -5.92 18.33 2.44
C ASP A 177 -5.81 16.83 2.72
N LEU A 178 -4.58 16.39 3.04
CA LEU A 178 -4.29 15.00 3.39
C LEU A 178 -5.03 14.50 4.65
N ARG A 179 -5.50 15.39 5.54
CA ARG A 179 -6.26 15.01 6.75
C ARG A 179 -7.70 14.61 6.41
N ALA A 180 -8.26 15.19 5.35
CA ALA A 180 -9.59 14.85 4.86
C ALA A 180 -9.63 13.49 4.13
N GLU A 181 -8.49 13.03 3.62
CA GLU A 181 -8.40 11.79 2.87
C GLU A 181 -8.75 10.55 3.74
N PRO A 182 -9.43 9.54 3.17
CA PRO A 182 -9.80 8.34 3.91
C PRO A 182 -8.58 7.44 4.20
N VAL A 183 -7.53 7.54 3.39
CA VAL A 183 -6.27 6.83 3.51
C VAL A 183 -5.17 7.70 2.92
N VAL A 184 -4.00 7.74 3.57
CA VAL A 184 -2.77 8.35 3.03
C VAL A 184 -1.67 7.30 3.05
N GLY A 185 -1.17 6.92 1.89
CA GLY A 185 -0.09 5.95 1.79
C GLY A 185 1.25 6.51 2.29
N LEU A 186 2.00 5.70 3.01
CA LEU A 186 3.36 6.01 3.46
C LEU A 186 4.36 5.20 2.62
N GLY A 187 4.83 5.78 1.52
CA GLY A 187 5.78 5.15 0.60
C GLY A 187 7.16 4.97 1.23
N SER A 188 8.07 4.22 0.60
CA SER A 188 9.51 4.09 0.96
C SER A 188 9.89 3.63 2.38
N VAL A 189 8.94 3.47 3.29
CA VAL A 189 9.19 3.10 4.69
C VAL A 189 9.40 1.59 4.89
N CYS A 190 9.05 0.76 3.90
CA CYS A 190 9.07 -0.70 4.01
C CYS A 190 10.43 -1.27 4.43
N ARG A 191 11.54 -0.66 3.99
CA ARG A 191 12.90 -1.08 4.40
C ARG A 191 13.37 -0.44 5.71
N LEU A 192 12.74 0.66 6.13
CA LEU A 192 13.04 1.40 7.36
C LEU A 192 12.17 0.96 8.55
N GLN A 193 11.10 0.21 8.32
CA GLN A 193 10.05 -0.07 9.32
C GLN A 193 10.54 -0.69 10.65
N SER A 194 11.68 -1.38 10.68
CA SER A 194 12.27 -1.95 11.90
C SER A 194 13.35 -1.05 12.53
N THR A 195 13.70 0.07 11.91
CA THR A 195 14.74 0.99 12.36
C THR A 195 14.14 2.09 13.26
N ARG A 196 14.99 2.81 14.00
CA ARG A 196 14.55 4.00 14.76
C ARG A 196 14.03 5.09 13.83
N GLU A 197 14.61 5.21 12.65
CA GLU A 197 14.22 6.19 11.63
C GLU A 197 12.83 5.90 11.06
N GLY A 198 12.52 4.64 10.70
CA GLY A 198 11.18 4.29 10.23
C GLY A 198 10.10 4.55 11.28
N ALA A 199 10.41 4.32 12.56
CA ALA A 199 9.50 4.67 13.64
C ALA A 199 9.31 6.19 13.80
N ALA A 200 10.39 6.97 13.67
CA ALA A 200 10.31 8.42 13.71
C ALA A 200 9.48 9.01 12.56
N ILE A 201 9.63 8.47 11.34
CA ILE A 201 8.83 8.84 10.17
C ILE A 201 7.35 8.57 10.42
N VAL A 202 7.00 7.36 10.86
CA VAL A 202 5.60 6.99 11.08
C VAL A 202 4.98 7.84 12.19
N THR A 203 5.71 8.08 13.28
CA THR A 203 5.24 8.94 14.38
C THR A 203 5.04 10.38 13.93
N ALA A 204 5.99 10.96 13.19
CA ALA A 204 5.87 12.33 12.69
C ALA A 204 4.65 12.48 11.76
N MET A 205 4.48 11.56 10.81
CA MET A 205 3.35 11.59 9.89
C MET A 205 2.01 11.31 10.57
N ALA A 206 1.98 10.46 11.60
CA ALA A 206 0.77 10.21 12.39
C ALA A 206 0.37 11.44 13.24
N ALA A 207 1.34 12.23 13.71
CA ALA A 207 1.09 13.44 14.49
C ALA A 207 0.32 14.53 13.72
N HIS A 208 0.38 14.50 12.37
CA HIS A 208 -0.45 15.35 11.52
C HIS A 208 -1.94 14.95 11.49
N GLY A 209 -2.30 13.78 12.05
CA GLY A 209 -3.66 13.24 12.03
C GLY A 209 -4.01 12.47 10.76
N PHE A 210 -3.02 12.09 9.95
CA PHE A 210 -3.24 11.34 8.71
C PHE A 210 -3.69 9.90 8.97
N LYS A 211 -4.59 9.39 8.12
CA LYS A 211 -5.03 7.99 8.14
C LYS A 211 -4.03 7.11 7.39
N LEU A 212 -2.88 6.86 8.00
CA LEU A 212 -1.74 6.25 7.32
C LEU A 212 -1.98 4.80 6.89
N HIS A 213 -1.57 4.49 5.65
CA HIS A 213 -1.37 3.12 5.17
C HIS A 213 0.11 2.79 5.08
N GLY A 214 0.56 1.78 5.84
CA GLY A 214 1.92 1.28 5.77
C GLY A 214 2.11 0.21 4.70
N PHE A 215 2.81 0.54 3.61
CA PHE A 215 3.11 -0.41 2.54
C PHE A 215 4.15 -1.47 2.95
N GLY A 216 3.84 -2.75 2.75
CA GLY A 216 4.79 -3.86 2.90
C GLY A 216 5.30 -4.07 4.33
N PHE A 217 4.51 -3.68 5.33
CA PHE A 217 4.91 -3.84 6.73
C PHE A 217 5.00 -5.33 7.13
N LYS A 218 5.91 -5.63 8.05
CA LYS A 218 6.18 -6.95 8.63
C LYS A 218 5.89 -6.89 10.12
N ILE A 219 5.74 -8.06 10.74
CA ILE A 219 5.37 -8.23 12.15
C ILE A 219 6.19 -7.30 13.07
N LEU A 220 7.53 -7.33 12.98
CA LEU A 220 8.39 -6.50 13.85
C LEU A 220 8.19 -4.98 13.67
N GLY A 221 7.90 -4.52 12.44
CA GLY A 221 7.59 -3.11 12.21
C GLY A 221 6.22 -2.75 12.80
N LEU A 222 5.23 -3.62 12.63
CA LEU A 222 3.87 -3.43 13.15
C LEU A 222 3.80 -3.51 14.67
N GLU A 223 4.63 -4.35 15.30
CA GLU A 223 4.79 -4.38 16.76
C GLU A 223 5.22 -3.01 17.30
N ARG A 224 5.99 -2.25 16.53
CA ARG A 224 6.53 -0.96 16.95
C ARG A 224 5.59 0.22 16.68
N VAL A 225 4.99 0.26 15.49
CA VAL A 225 4.22 1.43 15.01
C VAL A 225 2.85 1.11 14.46
N GLY A 226 2.40 -0.15 14.50
CA GLY A 226 1.11 -0.55 13.94
C GLY A 226 -0.09 0.17 14.58
N HIS A 227 0.03 0.58 15.84
CA HIS A 227 -0.98 1.38 16.55
C HIS A 227 -1.11 2.82 16.03
N LEU A 228 -0.16 3.30 15.22
CA LEU A 228 -0.17 4.63 14.58
C LEU A 228 -0.71 4.58 13.15
N LEU A 229 -1.02 3.40 12.62
CA LEU A 229 -1.48 3.20 11.25
C LEU A 229 -2.99 2.97 11.22
N ALA A 230 -3.67 3.53 10.23
CA ALA A 230 -5.07 3.19 9.93
C ALA A 230 -5.14 1.83 9.21
N SER A 231 -4.15 1.54 8.37
CA SER A 231 -4.03 0.24 7.70
C SER A 231 -2.59 -0.12 7.32
N ALA A 232 -2.37 -1.38 6.97
CA ALA A 232 -1.09 -1.86 6.43
C ALA A 232 -1.30 -3.09 5.56
N ASP A 233 -0.34 -3.42 4.70
CA ASP A 233 -0.34 -4.64 3.89
C ASP A 233 0.97 -5.44 4.03
N SER A 234 0.93 -6.71 3.63
CA SER A 234 2.16 -7.51 3.51
C SER A 234 2.02 -8.77 2.66
N ALA A 235 3.01 -9.01 1.81
CA ALA A 235 3.23 -10.28 1.11
C ALA A 235 4.23 -11.20 1.84
N ALA A 236 4.69 -10.84 3.05
CA ALA A 236 5.78 -11.55 3.73
C ALA A 236 5.45 -13.02 4.06
N TRP A 237 4.17 -13.37 4.16
CA TRP A 237 3.70 -14.76 4.33
C TRP A 237 4.27 -15.73 3.28
N SER A 238 4.38 -15.30 2.02
CA SER A 238 4.80 -16.17 0.92
C SER A 238 6.28 -16.52 1.01
N SER A 239 7.12 -15.50 1.29
CA SER A 239 8.55 -15.71 1.55
C SER A 239 8.78 -16.55 2.81
N HIS A 240 8.00 -16.28 3.85
CA HIS A 240 8.02 -17.05 5.09
C HIS A 240 7.67 -18.53 4.87
N ALA A 241 6.65 -18.82 4.07
CA ALA A 241 6.24 -20.19 3.75
C ALA A 241 7.23 -20.91 2.82
N ARG A 242 7.90 -20.20 1.90
CA ARG A 242 8.84 -20.80 0.92
C ARG A 242 9.99 -21.57 1.57
N ARG A 243 10.41 -21.16 2.76
CA ARG A 243 11.55 -21.71 3.52
C ARG A 243 11.13 -22.74 4.58
N ARG A 244 9.88 -23.22 4.53
CA ARG A 244 9.30 -24.13 5.53
C ARG A 244 8.61 -25.30 4.84
N PRO A 245 8.51 -26.46 5.52
CA PRO A 245 7.66 -27.54 5.03
C PRO A 245 6.21 -27.05 4.90
N ALA A 246 5.45 -27.73 4.03
CA ALA A 246 4.03 -27.49 3.94
C ALA A 246 3.32 -27.82 5.27
N LEU A 247 2.14 -27.24 5.47
CA LEU A 247 1.31 -27.57 6.63
C LEU A 247 0.94 -29.07 6.60
N PRO A 248 0.74 -29.70 7.77
CA PRO A 248 0.25 -31.07 7.83
C PRO A 248 -1.01 -31.25 6.97
N GLY A 249 -1.06 -32.32 6.18
CA GLY A 249 -2.17 -32.62 5.26
C GLY A 249 -2.06 -31.97 3.87
N HIS A 250 -1.09 -31.09 3.64
CA HIS A 250 -0.89 -30.47 2.32
C HIS A 250 0.09 -31.28 1.46
N THR A 251 -0.21 -31.44 0.17
CA THR A 251 0.57 -32.28 -0.77
C THR A 251 1.64 -31.50 -1.56
N HIS A 252 1.68 -30.18 -1.45
CA HIS A 252 2.66 -29.34 -2.14
C HIS A 252 3.98 -29.22 -1.36
N LYS A 253 5.10 -28.91 -2.06
CA LYS A 253 6.45 -28.78 -1.45
C LYS A 253 6.49 -27.79 -0.28
N ASN A 254 5.84 -26.64 -0.44
CA ASN A 254 5.73 -25.61 0.58
C ASN A 254 4.48 -24.74 0.35
N CYS A 255 4.10 -23.97 1.36
CA CYS A 255 2.88 -23.18 1.35
C CYS A 255 3.02 -21.77 0.76
N ALA A 256 4.04 -21.49 -0.07
CA ALA A 256 4.31 -20.15 -0.61
C ALA A 256 3.20 -19.59 -1.51
N ASN A 257 2.22 -20.41 -1.88
CA ASN A 257 1.06 -20.07 -2.69
C ASN A 257 -0.27 -20.56 -2.08
N CYS A 258 -0.28 -20.88 -0.78
CA CYS A 258 -1.39 -21.55 -0.12
C CYS A 258 -2.23 -20.53 0.70
N ILE A 259 -3.55 -20.55 0.48
CA ILE A 259 -4.47 -19.64 1.15
C ILE A 259 -4.55 -19.91 2.66
N ASP A 260 -4.64 -21.18 3.08
CA ASP A 260 -4.75 -21.54 4.50
C ASP A 260 -3.54 -21.05 5.30
N TYR A 261 -2.35 -21.15 4.71
CA TYR A 261 -1.14 -20.62 5.32
C TYR A 261 -1.17 -19.11 5.43
N ALA A 262 -1.58 -18.43 4.36
CA ALA A 262 -1.62 -16.97 4.30
C ALA A 262 -2.62 -16.40 5.31
N LEU A 263 -3.79 -17.03 5.45
CA LEU A 263 -4.81 -16.67 6.43
C LEU A 263 -4.32 -16.90 7.87
N LYS A 264 -3.76 -18.08 8.18
CA LYS A 264 -3.14 -18.36 9.49
C LYS A 264 -1.97 -17.44 9.80
N TRP A 265 -1.21 -17.01 8.80
CA TRP A 265 -0.14 -16.03 8.97
C TRP A 265 -0.69 -14.65 9.30
N ARG A 266 -1.73 -14.20 8.59
CA ARG A 266 -2.40 -12.92 8.87
C ARG A 266 -2.92 -12.83 10.30
N GLU A 267 -3.57 -13.87 10.80
CA GLU A 267 -4.07 -13.90 12.19
C GLU A 267 -2.95 -13.75 13.22
N ARG A 268 -1.75 -14.28 12.94
CA ARG A 268 -0.58 -14.09 13.80
C ARG A 268 -0.08 -12.65 13.75
N VAL A 269 -0.09 -12.03 12.58
CA VAL A 269 0.28 -10.61 12.44
C VAL A 269 -0.66 -9.73 13.24
N ILE A 270 -1.97 -9.90 13.07
CA ILE A 270 -2.97 -9.07 13.78
C ILE A 270 -2.85 -9.22 15.29
N ARG A 271 -2.65 -10.45 15.79
CA ARG A 271 -2.44 -10.70 17.22
C ARG A 271 -1.16 -10.10 17.78
N ALA A 272 -0.16 -9.81 16.95
CA ALA A 272 1.09 -9.20 17.36
C ALA A 272 1.02 -7.66 17.39
N ILE A 273 -0.02 -7.04 16.82
CA ILE A 273 -0.18 -5.59 16.84
C ILE A 273 -0.60 -5.16 18.25
N PRO A 274 0.15 -4.26 18.92
CA PRO A 274 -0.23 -3.79 20.24
C PRO A 274 -1.60 -3.11 20.19
N THR A 275 -2.51 -3.53 21.06
CA THR A 275 -3.86 -2.94 21.22
C THR A 275 -3.86 -1.70 22.09
N HIS A 276 -2.74 -1.35 22.72
CA HIS A 276 -2.62 -0.24 23.64
C HIS A 276 -1.81 0.89 23.01
N GLN A 277 -2.39 2.10 22.98
CA GLN A 277 -1.58 3.31 23.13
C GLN A 277 -0.78 3.11 24.42
N GLN A 278 0.51 2.81 24.32
CA GLN A 278 1.40 3.10 25.43
C GLN A 278 1.28 4.60 25.63
N MET A 279 0.50 5.00 26.63
CA MET A 279 0.54 6.36 27.16
C MET A 279 2.01 6.61 27.49
N LEU A 280 2.68 7.40 26.66
CA LEU A 280 3.91 8.05 27.05
C LEU A 280 3.54 8.90 28.27
N LEU A 281 3.79 8.35 29.46
CA LEU A 281 3.92 9.11 30.68
C LEU A 281 5.12 10.04 30.48
N THR A 282 4.89 11.17 29.81
CA THR A 282 5.77 12.32 29.96
C THR A 282 5.45 12.90 31.33
N ASP A 283 6.03 12.29 32.35
CA ASP A 283 6.06 12.88 33.68
C ASP A 283 7.05 14.06 33.63
N ARG A 284 6.55 15.21 33.17
CA ARG A 284 7.16 16.50 33.44
C ARG A 284 6.70 16.92 34.82
N SER A 285 7.32 16.38 35.86
CA SER A 285 7.36 16.95 37.22
C SER A 285 8.24 16.09 38.14
N ALA A 286 9.51 16.47 38.31
CA ALA A 286 10.19 16.51 39.61
C ALA A 286 11.72 16.75 39.45
N ALA A 287 12.18 17.82 40.10
CA ALA A 287 13.55 18.24 40.41
C ALA A 287 14.44 18.79 39.28
#